data_AF-A0A938RQJ8-F1
#
_entry.id   AF-A0A938RQJ8-F1
#
_cell.length_a   1.000
_cell.length_b   1.000
_cell.length_c   1.000
_cell.angle_alpha   90.00
_cell.angle_beta   90.00
_cell.angle_gamma   90.00
#
_symmetry.space_group_name_H-M   'P 1'
#
loop_
_entity.id
_entity.type
_entity.pdbx_description
1 polymer ?
#
loop_
_entity_poly.entity_id
_entity_poly.type
_entity_poly.pdbx_seq_one_letter_code
_entity_poly.pdbx_strand_id
1 'polypeptide(L)'
;MNRQTQHRMQNDKSLPTVPSLERGIALILVLWIVVILSMAALSLSLLTRSEALATLSAKEATENKFFAEAGIRRGVMELFYRHANRNRQEVLEGFEVFQCDGRAYTAEMADGHYRIRIADESGKINLNALTDNSGIVLKNLLMNNGVAEETAVIIVDSILDWKDKDNLHRLHGAEDEYYQSLARPYKAKNAPFDSLEELV
;
A
#
# COMPACT_ATOMS: atom_id res chain seq x y z
N MET A 1 -69.92 -81.32 40.02
CA MET A 1 -71.23 -80.63 39.90
C MET A 1 -70.94 -79.12 39.81
N ASN A 2 -70.96 -78.53 38.61
CA ASN A 2 -72.03 -77.62 38.08
C ASN A 2 -72.19 -76.31 38.87
N ARG A 3 -72.41 -75.11 38.32
CA ARG A 3 -72.41 -74.54 36.95
C ARG A 3 -72.64 -73.02 37.14
N GLN A 4 -72.03 -72.21 36.27
CA GLN A 4 -72.39 -70.88 35.75
C GLN A 4 -73.54 -70.05 36.38
N THR A 5 -73.35 -68.73 36.50
CA THR A 5 -73.92 -67.70 35.58
C THR A 5 -73.43 -66.27 35.87
N GLN A 6 -73.36 -65.48 34.79
CA GLN A 6 -72.87 -64.10 34.64
C GLN A 6 -73.89 -63.05 35.11
N HIS A 7 -73.46 -61.84 35.51
CA HIS A 7 -73.95 -60.61 34.85
C HIS A 7 -73.11 -59.35 35.12
N ARG A 8 -73.09 -58.54 34.07
CA ARG A 8 -72.35 -57.34 33.68
C ARG A 8 -72.85 -56.05 34.35
N MET A 9 -71.94 -55.12 34.67
CA MET A 9 -72.15 -53.68 34.44
C MET A 9 -70.79 -52.94 34.39
N GLN A 10 -70.40 -52.55 33.18
CA GLN A 10 -69.34 -51.59 32.89
C GLN A 10 -69.83 -50.18 33.25
N ASN A 11 -69.01 -49.38 33.94
CA ASN A 11 -69.16 -47.93 33.94
C ASN A 11 -67.78 -47.32 33.73
N ASP A 12 -67.48 -47.07 32.46
CA ASP A 12 -66.28 -46.41 31.96
C ASP A 12 -66.45 -44.90 32.12
N LYS A 13 -65.69 -44.30 33.04
CA LYS A 13 -65.45 -42.85 33.08
C LYS A 13 -63.94 -42.63 33.00
N SER A 14 -63.39 -42.85 31.81
CA SER A 14 -62.08 -42.36 31.43
C SER A 14 -62.09 -40.82 31.42
N LEU A 15 -61.26 -40.22 32.26
CA LEU A 15 -60.94 -38.78 32.22
C LEU A 15 -60.28 -38.47 30.87
N PRO A 16 -60.55 -37.32 30.24
CA PRO A 16 -59.87 -36.96 28.99
C PRO A 16 -58.39 -36.76 29.29
N THR A 17 -57.54 -37.65 28.77
CA THR A 17 -56.09 -37.48 28.79
C THR A 17 -55.74 -36.32 27.87
N VAL A 18 -55.25 -35.23 28.46
CA VAL A 18 -54.69 -34.10 27.70
C VAL A 18 -53.54 -34.65 26.83
N PRO A 19 -53.54 -34.44 25.50
CA PRO A 19 -52.45 -34.94 24.67
C PRO A 19 -51.16 -34.21 25.06
N SER A 20 -50.10 -34.94 25.41
CA SER A 20 -48.80 -34.35 25.75
C SER A 20 -48.16 -33.71 24.51
N LEU A 21 -48.33 -32.40 24.37
CA LEU A 21 -47.77 -31.56 23.31
C LEU A 21 -46.25 -31.30 23.49
N GLU A 22 -45.52 -32.15 24.20
CA GLU A 22 -44.14 -31.86 24.62
C GLU A 22 -43.06 -32.47 23.72
N ARG A 23 -43.39 -33.46 22.90
CA ARG A 23 -42.38 -34.20 22.09
C ARG A 23 -41.92 -33.47 20.82
N GLY A 24 -42.69 -32.51 20.30
CA GLY A 24 -42.30 -31.73 19.13
C GLY A 24 -41.41 -30.51 19.45
N ILE A 25 -41.64 -29.89 20.62
CA ILE A 25 -40.97 -28.66 21.04
C ILE A 25 -39.48 -28.91 21.34
N ALA A 26 -39.16 -30.07 21.93
CA ALA A 26 -37.78 -30.47 22.21
C ALA A 26 -36.91 -30.54 20.93
N LEU A 27 -37.44 -31.09 19.83
CA LEU A 27 -36.74 -31.16 18.56
C LEU A 27 -36.48 -29.75 17.98
N ILE A 28 -37.46 -28.85 18.09
CA ILE A 28 -37.33 -27.46 17.63
C ILE A 28 -36.24 -26.74 18.43
N LEU A 29 -36.21 -26.89 19.76
CA LEU A 29 -35.17 -26.31 20.62
C LEU A 29 -33.78 -26.83 20.25
N VAL A 30 -33.62 -28.13 20.03
CA VAL A 30 -32.35 -28.73 19.62
C VAL A 30 -31.92 -28.18 18.26
N LEU A 31 -32.84 -28.10 17.29
CA LEU A 31 -32.54 -27.54 15.97
C LEU A 31 -32.07 -26.08 16.08
N TRP A 32 -32.74 -25.26 16.90
CA TRP A 32 -32.33 -23.88 17.13
C TRP A 32 -30.94 -23.78 17.78
N ILE A 33 -30.65 -24.62 18.78
CA ILE A 33 -29.33 -24.67 19.41
C ILE A 33 -28.27 -25.05 18.38
N VAL A 34 -28.53 -26.06 17.54
CA VAL A 34 -27.60 -26.48 16.47
C VAL A 34 -27.38 -25.37 15.45
N VAL A 35 -28.44 -24.64 15.05
CA VAL A 35 -28.32 -23.50 14.12
C VAL A 35 -27.45 -22.39 14.73
N ILE A 36 -27.70 -22.03 15.99
CA ILE A 36 -26.91 -20.98 16.69
C ILE A 36 -25.45 -21.42 16.86
N LEU A 37 -25.21 -22.67 17.27
CA LEU A 37 -23.86 -23.22 17.41
C LEU A 37 -23.15 -23.27 16.06
N SER A 38 -23.86 -23.64 14.98
CA SER A 38 -23.30 -23.65 13.62
C SER A 38 -22.94 -22.23 13.17
N MET A 39 -23.83 -21.25 13.37
CA MET A 39 -23.55 -19.85 13.05
C MET A 39 -22.34 -19.31 13.84
N ALA A 40 -22.22 -19.63 15.13
CA ALA A 40 -21.08 -19.27 15.95
C ALA A 40 -19.78 -19.92 15.46
N ALA A 41 -19.82 -21.21 15.12
CA ALA A 41 -18.67 -21.94 14.58
C ALA A 41 -18.22 -21.38 13.22
N LEU A 42 -19.17 -21.07 12.33
CA LEU A 42 -18.87 -20.43 11.04
C LEU A 42 -18.24 -19.04 11.26
N SER A 43 -18.82 -18.22 12.15
CA SER A 43 -18.30 -16.88 12.45
C SER A 43 -16.85 -16.93 12.95
N LEU A 44 -16.56 -17.83 13.91
CA LEU A 44 -15.20 -18.02 14.42
C LEU A 44 -14.26 -18.54 13.32
N SER A 45 -14.71 -19.46 12.48
CA SER A 45 -13.92 -19.96 11.35
C SER A 45 -13.56 -18.84 10.36
N LEU A 46 -14.48 -17.92 10.08
CA LEU A 46 -14.21 -16.77 9.20
C LEU A 46 -13.23 -15.78 9.84
N LEU A 47 -13.41 -15.49 11.14
CA LEU A 47 -12.52 -14.59 11.89
C LEU A 47 -11.09 -15.12 11.94
N THR A 48 -10.91 -16.37 12.38
CA THR A 48 -9.60 -17.02 12.46
C THR A 48 -8.90 -17.11 11.12
N ARG A 49 -9.63 -17.42 10.04
CA ARG A 49 -9.08 -17.42 8.68
C ARG A 49 -8.61 -16.02 8.26
N SER A 50 -9.40 -14.99 8.56
CA SER A 50 -9.05 -13.60 8.27
C SER A 50 -7.80 -13.17 9.03
N GLU A 51 -7.70 -13.50 10.31
CA GLU A 51 -6.56 -13.19 11.17
C GLU A 51 -5.29 -13.93 10.73
N ALA A 52 -5.41 -15.20 10.35
CA ALA A 52 -4.30 -15.98 9.82
C ALA A 52 -3.74 -15.37 8.52
N LEU A 53 -4.62 -14.97 7.59
CA LEU A 53 -4.20 -14.31 6.35
C LEU A 53 -3.55 -12.94 6.60
N ALA A 54 -4.10 -12.15 7.53
CA ALA A 54 -3.51 -10.87 7.91
C ALA A 54 -2.11 -11.04 8.53
N THR A 55 -1.95 -12.04 9.40
CA THR A 55 -0.66 -12.36 10.04
C THR A 55 0.37 -12.81 9.01
N LEU A 56 -0.01 -13.68 8.07
CA LEU A 56 0.86 -14.12 6.98
C LEU A 56 1.29 -12.95 6.10
N SER A 57 0.36 -12.09 5.69
CA SER A 57 0.67 -10.90 4.89
C SER A 57 1.58 -9.92 5.64
N ALA A 58 1.36 -9.73 6.95
CA ALA A 58 2.23 -8.88 7.77
C ALA A 58 3.64 -9.46 7.91
N LYS A 59 3.77 -10.79 8.03
CA LYS A 59 5.06 -11.50 8.00
C LYS A 59 5.77 -11.27 6.66
N GLU A 60 5.10 -11.54 5.55
CA GLU A 60 5.65 -11.34 4.20
C GLU A 60 6.07 -9.89 3.95
N ALA A 61 5.25 -8.92 4.37
CA ALA A 61 5.58 -7.50 4.24
C ALA A 61 6.84 -7.13 5.04
N THR A 62 7.02 -7.72 6.22
CA THR A 62 8.21 -7.52 7.06
C THR A 62 9.46 -8.14 6.42
N GLU A 63 9.36 -9.36 5.90
CA GLU A 63 10.44 -10.04 5.18
C GLU A 63 10.86 -9.24 3.94
N ASN A 64 9.89 -8.80 3.13
CA ASN A 64 10.13 -7.96 1.95
C ASN A 64 10.79 -6.62 2.30
N LYS A 65 10.39 -5.99 3.41
CA LYS A 65 11.04 -4.77 3.90
C LYS A 65 12.51 -5.03 4.24
N PHE A 66 12.82 -6.13 4.93
CA PHE A 66 14.20 -6.47 5.25
C PHE A 66 15.03 -6.81 4.01
N PHE A 67 14.46 -7.48 3.00
CA PHE A 67 15.14 -7.68 1.72
C PHE A 67 15.42 -6.36 1.00
N ALA A 68 14.48 -5.41 1.02
CA ALA A 68 14.70 -4.07 0.46
C ALA A 68 15.80 -3.30 1.21
N GLU A 69 15.79 -3.32 2.54
CA GLU A 69 16.83 -2.70 3.37
C GLU A 69 18.20 -3.34 3.16
N ALA A 70 18.27 -4.66 3.00
CA ALA A 70 19.50 -5.38 2.66
C ALA A 70 20.05 -4.91 1.32
N GLY A 71 19.18 -4.77 0.30
CA GLY A 71 19.54 -4.22 -1.00
C GLY A 71 20.09 -2.80 -0.91
N ILE A 72 19.45 -1.91 -0.14
CA ILE A 72 19.93 -0.54 0.09
C ILE A 72 21.32 -0.56 0.74
N ARG A 73 21.49 -1.32 1.83
CA ARG A 73 22.78 -1.42 2.54
C ARG A 73 23.88 -1.97 1.66
N ARG A 74 23.58 -2.98 0.84
CA ARG A 74 24.52 -3.54 -0.15
C ARG A 74 24.92 -2.48 -1.19
N GLY A 75 23.96 -1.71 -1.69
CA GLY A 75 24.20 -0.62 -2.64
C GLY A 75 25.08 0.48 -2.05
N VAL A 76 24.83 0.89 -0.80
CA VAL A 76 25.67 1.86 -0.08
C VAL A 76 27.09 1.32 0.12
N MET A 77 27.23 0.05 0.55
CA MET A 77 28.53 -0.60 0.70
C MET A 77 29.33 -0.59 -0.61
N GLU A 78 28.68 -0.90 -1.73
CA GLU A 78 29.29 -0.90 -3.05
C GLU A 78 29.83 0.49 -3.45
N LEU A 79 29.05 1.55 -3.17
CA LEU A 79 29.47 2.92 -3.42
C LEU A 79 30.71 3.30 -2.61
N PHE A 80 30.73 2.97 -1.31
CA PHE A 80 31.90 3.20 -0.46
C PHE A 80 33.12 2.39 -0.91
N TYR A 81 32.92 1.12 -1.25
CA TYR A 81 34.00 0.24 -1.70
C TYR A 81 34.63 0.75 -2.99
N ARG A 82 33.82 1.17 -3.97
CA ARG A 82 34.31 1.79 -5.22
C ARG A 82 35.05 3.10 -4.97
N HIS A 83 34.56 3.93 -4.07
CA HIS A 83 35.23 5.18 -3.71
C HIS A 83 36.62 4.92 -3.10
N ALA A 84 36.71 3.96 -2.18
CA ALA A 84 37.97 3.59 -1.53
C ALA A 84 38.95 2.86 -2.47
N ASN A 85 38.44 2.03 -3.37
CA ASN A 85 39.22 1.19 -4.29
C ASN A 85 39.12 1.66 -5.74
N ARG A 86 39.13 2.98 -5.98
CA ARG A 86 38.93 3.57 -7.32
C ARG A 86 39.86 3.01 -8.41
N ASN A 87 41.04 2.53 -8.02
CA ASN A 87 42.05 1.95 -8.91
C ASN A 87 42.08 0.41 -8.93
N ARG A 88 41.15 -0.26 -8.24
CA ARG A 88 41.12 -1.72 -8.12
C ARG A 88 39.68 -2.23 -8.33
N GLN A 89 39.43 -2.88 -9.46
CA GLN A 89 38.18 -3.60 -9.71
C GLN A 89 38.26 -4.97 -9.03
N GLU A 90 38.19 -5.00 -7.71
CA GLU A 90 37.97 -6.23 -6.98
C GLU A 90 36.48 -6.54 -6.95
N VAL A 91 36.13 -7.76 -7.37
CA VAL A 91 34.76 -8.24 -7.42
C VAL A 91 34.37 -8.74 -6.03
N LEU A 92 33.47 -8.03 -5.35
CA LEU A 92 32.91 -8.49 -4.08
C LEU A 92 31.93 -9.64 -4.33
N GLU A 93 32.23 -10.81 -3.76
CA GLU A 93 31.30 -11.95 -3.61
C GLU A 93 30.65 -12.44 -4.91
N GLY A 94 31.39 -12.46 -6.02
CA GLY A 94 30.93 -13.07 -7.28
C GLY A 94 29.82 -12.31 -8.02
N PHE A 95 29.46 -11.10 -7.57
CA PHE A 95 28.53 -10.21 -8.26
C PHE A 95 29.23 -9.42 -9.36
N GLU A 96 28.55 -9.09 -10.46
CA GLU A 96 29.07 -8.05 -11.37
C GLU A 96 29.29 -6.73 -10.59
N VAL A 97 30.35 -6.00 -10.91
CA VAL A 97 30.61 -4.69 -10.27
C VAL A 97 29.44 -3.75 -10.60
N PHE A 98 28.67 -3.30 -9.60
CA PHE A 98 27.41 -2.57 -9.85
C PHE A 98 27.67 -1.19 -10.43
N GLN A 99 27.26 -0.96 -11.67
CA GLN A 99 27.34 0.37 -12.28
C GLN A 99 26.28 1.33 -11.72
N CYS A 100 26.64 2.61 -11.61
CA CYS A 100 25.74 3.70 -11.17
C CYS A 100 24.99 4.35 -12.35
N ASP A 101 24.83 3.61 -13.45
CA ASP A 101 24.22 4.04 -14.71
C ASP A 101 22.70 3.75 -14.77
N GLY A 102 22.11 3.26 -13.68
CA GLY A 102 20.72 2.84 -13.64
C GLY A 102 20.49 1.41 -14.13
N ARG A 103 21.52 0.58 -14.36
CA ARG A 103 21.33 -0.85 -14.58
C ARG A 103 20.79 -1.53 -13.32
N ALA A 104 19.84 -2.44 -13.51
CA ALA A 104 19.29 -3.24 -12.43
C ALA A 104 20.13 -4.49 -12.20
N TYR A 105 20.36 -4.80 -10.94
CA TYR A 105 21.09 -5.98 -10.49
C TYR A 105 20.21 -6.75 -9.50
N THR A 106 20.11 -8.06 -9.69
CA THR A 106 19.34 -8.95 -8.82
C THR A 106 20.31 -9.77 -7.99
N ALA A 107 20.02 -9.91 -6.71
CA ALA A 107 20.75 -10.79 -5.81
C ALA A 107 19.77 -11.73 -5.10
N GLU A 108 20.17 -13.00 -5.04
CA GLU A 108 19.45 -14.05 -4.32
C GLU A 108 19.91 -14.07 -2.85
N MET A 109 18.98 -14.27 -1.93
CA MET A 109 19.25 -14.31 -0.49
C MET A 109 18.30 -15.30 0.20
N ALA A 110 18.83 -16.43 0.68
CA ALA A 110 18.09 -17.47 1.41
C ALA A 110 16.68 -17.77 0.83
N ASP A 111 15.65 -17.11 1.38
CA ASP A 111 14.23 -17.33 1.06
C ASP A 111 13.63 -16.27 0.12
N GLY A 112 14.44 -15.37 -0.45
CA GLY A 112 13.97 -14.29 -1.32
C GLY A 112 15.05 -13.71 -2.22
N HIS A 113 14.69 -12.65 -2.95
CA HIS A 113 15.60 -11.91 -3.81
C HIS A 113 15.32 -10.42 -3.70
N TYR A 114 16.32 -9.61 -3.97
CA TYR A 114 16.15 -8.17 -4.13
C TYR A 114 16.72 -7.69 -5.45
N ARG A 115 16.13 -6.63 -5.97
CA ARG A 115 16.62 -5.93 -7.16
C ARG A 115 17.02 -4.52 -6.76
N ILE A 116 18.26 -4.15 -7.06
CA ILE A 116 18.76 -2.80 -6.82
C ILE A 116 19.18 -2.13 -8.12
N ARG A 117 18.96 -0.81 -8.15
CA ARG A 117 19.38 0.08 -9.22
C ARG A 117 19.99 1.30 -8.58
N ILE A 118 21.21 1.63 -8.99
CA ILE A 118 21.89 2.85 -8.56
C ILE A 118 22.01 3.75 -9.79
N ALA A 119 21.52 4.97 -9.69
CA ALA A 119 21.60 5.97 -10.74
C ALA A 119 22.19 7.25 -10.15
N ASP A 120 23.06 7.91 -10.92
CA ASP A 120 23.57 9.22 -10.53
C ASP A 120 22.51 10.31 -10.77
N GLU A 121 22.11 10.99 -9.71
CA GLU A 121 21.18 12.13 -9.75
C GLU A 121 21.85 13.39 -10.35
N SER A 122 23.19 13.47 -10.39
CA SER A 122 23.92 14.63 -10.93
C SER A 122 23.72 14.82 -12.43
N GLY A 123 23.28 13.78 -13.14
CA GLY A 123 22.91 13.85 -14.56
C GLY A 123 21.56 14.50 -14.84
N LYS A 124 20.77 14.83 -13.81
CA LYS A 124 19.47 15.49 -13.96
C LYS A 124 19.58 17.00 -13.75
N ILE A 125 18.58 17.74 -14.23
CA ILE A 125 18.46 19.18 -13.95
C ILE A 125 17.99 19.36 -12.49
N ASN A 126 18.82 20.00 -11.67
CA ASN A 126 18.45 20.36 -10.30
C ASN A 126 17.55 21.61 -10.31
N LEU A 127 16.26 21.43 -10.04
CA LEU A 127 15.26 22.50 -10.00
C LEU A 127 15.58 23.57 -8.94
N ASN A 128 16.09 23.15 -7.78
CA ASN A 128 16.45 24.07 -6.70
C ASN A 128 17.67 24.93 -7.04
N ALA A 129 18.54 24.48 -7.96
CA ALA A 129 19.68 25.24 -8.43
C ALA A 129 19.36 26.14 -9.64
N LEU A 130 18.13 26.11 -10.16
CA LEU A 130 17.75 26.97 -11.28
C LEU A 130 17.77 28.44 -10.89
N THR A 131 18.25 29.25 -11.82
CA THR A 131 18.30 30.71 -11.79
C THR A 131 17.68 31.23 -13.08
N ASP A 132 17.40 32.53 -13.15
CA ASP A 132 16.87 33.14 -14.38
C ASP A 132 17.81 32.88 -15.59
N ASN A 133 19.12 32.85 -15.36
CA ASN A 133 20.12 32.58 -16.40
C ASN A 133 20.17 31.10 -16.84
N SER A 134 19.94 30.16 -15.91
CA SER A 134 20.01 28.73 -16.19
C SER A 134 18.66 28.11 -16.55
N GLY A 135 17.56 28.85 -16.39
CA GLY A 135 16.21 28.43 -16.79
C GLY A 135 16.10 28.06 -18.27
N ILE A 136 16.95 28.67 -19.12
CA ILE A 136 17.04 28.35 -20.55
C ILE A 136 17.34 26.86 -20.81
N VAL A 137 18.09 26.19 -19.93
CA VAL A 137 18.42 24.77 -20.07
C VAL A 137 17.16 23.93 -19.89
N LEU A 138 16.36 24.22 -18.86
CA LEU A 138 15.09 23.54 -18.63
C LEU A 138 14.08 23.86 -19.76
N LYS A 139 14.00 25.12 -20.20
CA LYS A 139 13.15 25.53 -21.33
C LYS A 139 13.46 24.70 -22.57
N ASN A 140 14.74 24.64 -22.95
CA ASN A 140 15.18 23.89 -24.14
C ASN A 140 14.94 22.39 -23.98
N LEU A 141 15.10 21.83 -22.78
CA LEU A 141 14.76 20.44 -22.51
C LEU A 141 13.27 20.17 -22.74
N LEU A 142 12.39 21.02 -22.21
CA LEU A 142 10.94 20.89 -22.39
C LEU A 142 10.57 20.98 -23.87
N MET A 143 11.12 21.96 -24.59
CA MET A 143 10.89 22.13 -26.02
C MET A 143 11.36 20.92 -26.84
N ASN A 144 12.54 20.37 -26.52
CA ASN A 144 13.04 19.15 -27.15
C ASN A 144 12.18 17.91 -26.86
N ASN A 145 11.36 17.94 -25.81
CA ASN A 145 10.37 16.92 -25.48
C ASN A 145 8.97 17.23 -26.03
N GLY A 146 8.83 18.22 -26.92
CA GLY A 146 7.58 18.53 -27.64
C GLY A 146 6.67 19.53 -26.93
N VAL A 147 7.13 20.20 -25.87
CA VAL A 147 6.39 21.29 -25.23
C VAL A 147 6.50 22.55 -26.08
N ALA A 148 5.39 23.25 -26.32
CA ALA A 148 5.38 24.52 -27.04
C ALA A 148 6.23 25.58 -26.30
N GLU A 149 6.86 26.50 -27.03
CA GLU A 149 7.75 27.49 -26.42
C GLU A 149 7.03 28.33 -25.36
N GLU A 150 5.81 28.77 -25.64
CA GLU A 150 5.01 29.58 -24.73
C GLU A 150 4.74 28.84 -23.41
N THR A 151 4.39 27.56 -23.50
CA THR A 151 4.17 26.69 -22.33
C THR A 151 5.47 26.42 -21.59
N ALA A 152 6.58 26.21 -22.29
CA ALA A 152 7.88 25.98 -21.66
C ALA A 152 8.35 27.20 -20.87
N VAL A 153 8.12 28.42 -21.37
CA VAL A 153 8.41 29.66 -20.64
C VAL A 153 7.56 29.76 -19.38
N ILE A 154 6.25 29.53 -19.47
CA ILE A 154 5.35 29.54 -18.30
C ILE A 154 5.84 28.55 -17.24
N ILE A 155 6.15 27.31 -17.61
CA ILE A 155 6.62 26.29 -16.66
C ILE A 155 7.90 26.75 -15.95
N VAL A 156 8.88 27.30 -16.68
CA VAL A 156 10.14 27.75 -16.09
C VAL A 156 9.90 28.92 -15.13
N ASP A 157 9.12 29.93 -15.54
CA ASP A 157 8.81 31.08 -14.70
C ASP A 157 8.04 30.65 -13.43
N SER A 158 7.04 29.77 -13.56
CA SER A 158 6.29 29.25 -12.40
C SER A 158 7.17 28.43 -11.45
N ILE A 159 8.13 27.65 -11.95
CA ILE A 159 9.09 26.91 -11.09
C ILE A 159 10.02 27.87 -10.34
N LEU A 160 10.42 28.98 -10.97
CA LEU A 160 11.27 29.97 -10.34
C LEU A 160 10.53 30.76 -9.26
N ASP A 161 9.27 31.16 -9.52
CA ASP A 161 8.39 31.82 -8.54
C ASP A 161 8.11 30.88 -7.36
N TRP A 162 7.73 29.62 -7.63
CA TRP A 162 7.42 28.62 -6.59
C TRP A 162 8.48 28.48 -5.49
N LYS A 163 9.76 28.62 -5.86
CA LYS A 163 10.89 28.39 -4.96
C LYS A 163 11.51 29.66 -4.37
N ASP A 164 11.27 30.82 -4.96
CA ASP A 164 11.89 32.04 -4.48
C ASP A 164 11.18 32.54 -3.21
N LYS A 165 11.71 33.58 -2.55
CA LYS A 165 11.25 33.92 -1.19
C LYS A 165 10.22 35.05 -1.16
N ASP A 166 9.96 35.67 -2.30
CA ASP A 166 9.09 36.82 -2.35
C ASP A 166 7.69 36.41 -2.81
N ASN A 167 6.91 37.33 -3.36
CA ASN A 167 5.57 37.06 -3.89
C ASN A 167 5.40 37.85 -5.20
N LEU A 168 6.50 38.17 -5.87
CA LEU A 168 6.52 38.93 -7.11
C LEU A 168 6.54 37.93 -8.26
N HIS A 169 5.42 37.83 -8.95
CA HIS A 169 5.35 36.91 -10.08
C HIS A 169 6.22 37.41 -11.25
N ARG A 170 6.89 36.47 -11.92
CA ARG A 170 7.55 36.73 -13.22
C ARG A 170 6.53 37.03 -14.31
N LEU A 171 7.01 37.43 -15.49
CA LEU A 171 6.16 37.84 -16.62
C LEU A 171 5.13 36.77 -17.00
N HIS A 172 5.53 35.49 -16.98
CA HIS A 172 4.64 34.35 -17.23
C HIS A 172 4.55 33.40 -16.03
N GLY A 173 5.00 33.87 -14.86
CA GLY A 173 5.09 33.10 -13.64
C GLY A 173 3.76 33.02 -12.88
N ALA A 174 3.81 32.38 -11.72
CA ALA A 174 2.64 32.16 -10.88
C ALA A 174 3.03 32.22 -9.40
N GLU A 175 2.27 33.00 -8.64
CA GLU A 175 2.48 33.24 -7.21
C GLU A 175 1.20 32.95 -6.42
N ASP A 176 1.20 33.31 -5.13
CA ASP A 176 0.05 33.22 -4.22
C ASP A 176 -1.30 33.61 -4.85
N GLU A 177 -1.36 34.67 -5.66
CA GLU A 177 -2.60 35.11 -6.33
C GLU A 177 -3.17 34.01 -7.26
N TYR A 178 -2.30 33.36 -8.03
CA TYR A 178 -2.71 32.28 -8.93
C TYR A 178 -3.15 31.04 -8.13
N TYR A 179 -2.31 30.56 -7.21
CA TYR A 179 -2.57 29.30 -6.49
C TYR A 179 -3.78 29.39 -5.56
N GLN A 180 -4.09 30.59 -5.03
CA GLN A 180 -5.30 30.81 -4.23
C GLN A 180 -6.58 30.89 -5.07
N SER A 181 -6.47 31.12 -6.38
CA SER A 181 -7.63 31.15 -7.30
C SER A 181 -8.11 29.75 -7.71
N LEU A 182 -7.33 28.70 -7.43
CA LEU A 182 -7.64 27.33 -7.80
C LEU A 182 -8.84 26.78 -6.99
N ALA A 183 -9.48 25.74 -7.51
CA ALA A 183 -10.62 25.09 -6.86
C ALA A 183 -10.30 24.55 -5.45
N ARG A 184 -9.03 24.22 -5.19
CA ARG A 184 -8.47 23.95 -3.86
C ARG A 184 -7.36 24.96 -3.62
N PRO A 185 -7.65 26.09 -2.96
CA PRO A 185 -6.66 27.15 -2.74
C PRO A 185 -5.49 26.68 -1.88
N TYR A 186 -4.28 27.04 -2.29
CA TYR A 186 -3.07 26.95 -1.49
C TYR A 186 -2.12 28.10 -1.83
N LYS A 187 -1.04 28.23 -1.08
CA LYS A 187 -0.02 29.26 -1.29
C LYS A 187 1.15 28.70 -2.09
N ALA A 188 1.84 29.57 -2.82
CA ALA A 188 3.16 29.24 -3.33
C ALA A 188 4.07 28.86 -2.13
N LYS A 189 4.96 27.91 -2.34
CA LYS A 189 5.77 27.36 -1.24
C LYS A 189 6.80 28.38 -0.72
N ASN A 190 7.31 29.17 -1.64
CA ASN A 190 8.35 30.19 -1.45
C ASN A 190 9.60 29.62 -0.76
N ALA A 191 9.92 28.38 -1.11
CA ALA A 191 11.04 27.62 -0.58
C ALA A 191 11.47 26.51 -1.56
N PRO A 192 12.67 25.94 -1.40
CA PRO A 192 13.12 24.81 -2.22
C PRO A 192 12.12 23.65 -2.26
N PHE A 193 12.07 22.96 -3.40
CA PHE A 193 11.38 21.69 -3.57
C PHE A 193 11.96 20.64 -2.61
N ASP A 194 11.10 19.98 -1.84
CA ASP A 194 11.44 18.81 -1.01
C ASP A 194 11.35 17.53 -1.85
N SER A 195 10.41 17.50 -2.81
CA SER A 195 10.23 16.36 -3.70
C SER A 195 9.74 16.78 -5.10
N LEU A 196 9.85 15.87 -6.07
CA LEU A 196 9.45 16.13 -7.46
C LEU A 196 7.92 16.16 -7.62
N GLU A 197 7.21 15.50 -6.71
CA GLU A 197 5.75 15.42 -6.68
C GLU A 197 5.07 16.78 -6.50
N GLU A 198 5.80 17.80 -6.03
CA GLU A 198 5.31 19.18 -5.94
C GLU A 198 5.10 19.86 -7.31
N LEU A 199 5.54 19.25 -8.41
CA LEU A 199 5.30 19.78 -9.77
C LEU A 199 3.90 19.49 -10.33
N VAL A 200 3.06 18.73 -9.63
CA VAL A 200 1.79 18.15 -10.14
C VAL A 200 0.56 18.81 -9.53
#